data_AF-A0A2B4RDI8-F1
#
_entry.id   AF-A0A2B4RDI8-F1
#
_cell.length_a   1.000
_cell.length_b   1.000
_cell.length_c   1.000
_cell.angle_alpha   90.00
_cell.angle_beta   90.00
_cell.angle_gamma   90.00
#
_symmetry.space_group_name_H-M   'P 1'
#
loop_
_entity.id
_entity.type
_entity.pdbx_description
1 polymer ?
#
loop_
_entity_poly.entity_id
_entity_poly.type
_entity_poly.pdbx_seq_one_letter_code
_entity_poly.pdbx_strand_id
1 'polypeptide(L)'
;MSFSEQSNSTPNSLLQNNYPRVFIRFLLRFAKALTLGNRAEFKLWCKGQIPGSKLDINPVDDGDFIALIESLLESNIVTLTDLSLLEEFLITVDCRDLLESLKEVELQISLSSIIEVYIKSVKDLRRGAPMKLSCDQANIVKFLLAVKERNEDVICLAINQLEKFEEDRIILKIIENSSPEISQLSWSKFMSYLVFIGEFCASFSWPPTQLPDVKADGCYMSLFSNTNTCKSLSKWMLKNGGLEAFQEFIKEKQQVTISDSVSSSNGDILKKTIELLGNRIDLQ
;
A
#
# COMPACT_ATOMS: atom_id res chain seq x y z
N MET A 1 -3.52 -1.21 51.34
CA MET A 1 -2.82 -2.10 50.38
C MET A 1 -3.62 -2.05 49.09
N SER A 2 -3.19 -1.23 48.15
CA SER A 2 -3.82 -1.12 46.84
C SER A 2 -3.11 -2.09 45.90
N PHE A 3 -3.83 -3.10 45.43
CA PHE A 3 -3.34 -3.98 44.36
C PHE A 3 -3.55 -3.25 43.04
N SER A 4 -2.44 -2.97 42.35
CA SER A 4 -2.43 -2.47 40.98
C SER A 4 -2.94 -3.59 40.06
N GLU A 5 -4.02 -3.34 39.34
CA GLU A 5 -4.40 -4.15 38.18
C GLU A 5 -3.35 -3.91 37.08
N GLN A 6 -2.47 -4.91 36.90
CA GLN A 6 -1.66 -5.00 35.70
C GLN A 6 -2.59 -5.25 34.51
N SER A 7 -2.66 -4.27 33.61
CA SER A 7 -3.28 -4.43 32.30
C SER A 7 -2.48 -5.46 31.51
N ASN A 8 -2.94 -6.70 31.50
CA ASN A 8 -2.47 -7.71 30.56
C ASN A 8 -3.02 -7.38 29.17
N SER A 9 -2.40 -6.43 28.47
CA SER A 9 -2.58 -6.28 27.03
C SER A 9 -1.82 -7.41 26.35
N THR A 10 -2.53 -8.33 25.71
CA THR A 10 -1.93 -9.35 24.86
C THR A 10 -1.06 -8.66 23.78
N PRO A 11 0.20 -9.09 23.57
CA PRO A 11 1.14 -8.44 22.63
C PRO A 11 0.55 -8.22 21.22
N ASN A 12 -0.29 -9.16 20.76
CA ASN A 12 -0.93 -9.12 19.44
C ASN A 12 -1.93 -7.97 19.17
N SER A 13 -2.34 -7.20 20.18
CA SER A 13 -3.40 -6.20 20.03
C SER A 13 -2.95 -4.91 19.33
N LEU A 14 -1.67 -4.53 19.43
CA LEU A 14 -1.13 -3.31 18.80
C LEU A 14 -0.93 -3.51 17.29
N LEU A 15 -0.37 -4.66 16.89
CA LEU A 15 -0.16 -4.97 15.48
C LEU A 15 -1.47 -5.04 14.70
N GLN A 16 -2.49 -5.70 15.27
CA GLN A 16 -3.78 -5.91 14.58
C GLN A 16 -4.54 -4.62 14.29
N ASN A 17 -4.34 -3.58 15.09
CA ASN A 17 -5.14 -2.35 15.01
C ASN A 17 -4.46 -1.19 14.28
N ASN A 18 -3.12 -1.20 14.20
CA ASN A 18 -2.35 -0.03 13.74
C ASN A 18 -1.59 -0.25 12.43
N TYR A 19 -1.46 -1.49 11.95
CA TYR A 19 -0.63 -1.80 10.78
C TYR A 19 -1.40 -2.53 9.67
N PRO A 20 -1.06 -2.31 8.38
CA PRO A 20 -1.63 -3.07 7.28
C PRO A 20 -1.42 -4.58 7.44
N ARG A 21 -2.44 -5.38 7.11
CA ARG A 21 -2.38 -6.85 7.21
C ARG A 21 -1.20 -7.46 6.45
N VAL A 22 -0.82 -6.86 5.32
CA VAL A 22 0.34 -7.30 4.52
C VAL A 22 1.65 -7.20 5.31
N PHE A 23 1.81 -6.14 6.11
CA PHE A 23 2.97 -5.93 6.97
C PHE A 23 2.97 -6.90 8.15
N ILE A 24 1.82 -7.06 8.83
CA ILE A 24 1.69 -8.03 9.94
C ILE A 24 2.05 -9.45 9.47
N ARG A 25 1.53 -9.86 8.30
CA ARG A 25 1.84 -11.18 7.72
C ARG A 25 3.33 -11.32 7.41
N PHE A 26 3.97 -10.25 6.94
CA PHE A 26 5.41 -10.23 6.75
C PHE A 26 6.14 -10.42 8.08
N LEU A 27 5.80 -9.67 9.13
CA LEU A 27 6.45 -9.79 10.45
C LEU A 27 6.32 -11.21 11.03
N LEU A 28 5.15 -11.83 10.89
CA LEU A 28 4.95 -13.22 11.31
C LEU A 28 5.83 -14.20 10.54
N ARG A 29 6.01 -14.00 9.23
CA ARG A 29 6.91 -14.81 8.39
C ARG A 29 8.38 -14.54 8.76
N PHE A 30 8.74 -13.28 8.95
CA PHE A 30 10.07 -12.82 9.33
C PHE A 30 10.50 -13.46 10.65
N ALA A 31 9.64 -13.42 11.69
CA ALA A 31 9.90 -14.11 12.94
C ALA A 31 10.15 -15.61 12.72
N LYS A 32 9.21 -16.30 12.07
CA LYS A 32 9.27 -17.76 11.87
C LYS A 32 10.47 -18.24 11.05
N ALA A 33 10.92 -17.44 10.09
CA ALA A 33 11.95 -17.85 9.15
C ALA A 33 13.38 -17.64 9.68
N LEU A 34 13.58 -16.78 10.67
CA LEU A 34 14.91 -16.50 11.22
C LEU A 34 15.33 -17.56 12.25
N THR A 35 16.57 -18.02 12.14
CA THR A 35 17.20 -18.94 13.11
C THR A 35 17.40 -18.27 14.47
N LEU A 36 17.59 -19.06 15.52
CA LEU A 36 17.93 -18.53 16.85
C LEU A 36 19.19 -17.65 16.84
N GLY A 37 20.19 -18.00 16.01
CA GLY A 37 21.39 -17.19 15.81
C GLY A 37 21.05 -15.81 15.22
N ASN A 38 20.29 -15.79 14.12
CA ASN A 38 19.87 -14.55 13.47
C ASN A 38 19.05 -13.66 14.43
N ARG A 39 18.17 -14.27 15.24
CA ARG A 39 17.36 -13.52 16.23
C ARG A 39 18.22 -12.90 17.33
N ALA A 40 19.26 -13.62 17.80
CA ALA A 40 20.21 -13.09 18.77
C ALA A 40 21.05 -11.95 18.16
N GLU A 41 21.48 -12.09 16.90
CA GLU A 41 22.16 -11.02 16.16
C GLU A 41 21.28 -9.79 15.96
N PHE A 42 20.00 -9.98 15.60
CA PHE A 42 19.04 -8.88 15.48
C PHE A 42 18.87 -8.12 16.81
N LYS A 43 18.76 -8.85 17.93
CA LYS A 43 18.71 -8.24 19.27
C LYS A 43 19.97 -7.42 19.56
N LEU A 44 21.15 -7.92 19.17
CA LEU A 44 22.39 -7.17 19.31
C LEU A 44 22.38 -5.91 18.43
N TRP A 45 21.83 -6.00 17.21
CA TRP A 45 21.66 -4.87 16.30
C TRP A 45 20.78 -3.76 16.88
N CYS A 46 19.74 -4.14 17.61
CA CYS A 46 18.83 -3.19 18.26
C CYS A 46 19.49 -2.41 19.43
N LYS A 47 20.69 -2.82 19.86
CA LYS A 47 21.39 -2.18 20.97
C LYS A 47 21.77 -0.74 20.62
N GLY A 48 21.35 0.19 21.46
CA GLY A 48 21.59 1.63 21.26
C GLY A 48 20.55 2.31 20.38
N GLN A 49 19.63 1.55 19.77
CA GLN A 49 18.49 2.11 19.03
C GLN A 49 17.23 2.18 19.87
N ILE A 50 17.05 1.23 20.79
CA ILE A 50 15.94 1.21 21.75
C ILE A 50 16.47 1.14 23.20
N PRO A 51 15.68 1.57 24.19
CA PRO A 51 16.07 1.51 25.60
C PRO A 51 16.46 0.09 26.03
N GLY A 52 17.47 -0.03 26.89
CA GLY A 52 17.95 -1.33 27.38
C GLY A 52 16.87 -2.19 28.04
N SER A 53 15.88 -1.57 28.70
CA SER A 53 14.73 -2.27 29.29
C SER A 53 13.86 -3.00 28.28
N LYS A 54 13.87 -2.59 26.99
CA LYS A 54 13.19 -3.29 25.89
C LYS A 54 14.05 -4.40 25.27
N LEU A 55 15.33 -4.49 25.65
CA LEU A 55 16.29 -5.51 25.21
C LEU A 55 16.44 -6.64 26.23
N ASP A 56 15.76 -6.61 27.36
CA ASP A 56 15.80 -7.72 28.34
C ASP A 56 15.00 -8.97 27.88
N ILE A 57 14.33 -8.88 26.73
CA ILE A 57 13.57 -9.97 26.10
C ILE A 57 14.52 -11.04 25.54
N ASN A 58 14.17 -12.32 25.68
CA ASN A 58 14.93 -13.42 25.10
C ASN A 58 14.23 -13.93 23.81
N PRO A 59 14.69 -13.54 22.60
CA PRO A 59 13.94 -13.75 21.36
C PRO A 59 14.02 -15.19 20.82
N VAL A 60 13.79 -16.18 21.69
CA VAL A 60 13.84 -17.60 21.36
C VAL A 60 12.54 -18.05 20.70
N ASP A 61 11.39 -17.60 21.20
CA ASP A 61 10.10 -17.84 20.55
C ASP A 61 9.68 -16.67 19.65
N ASP A 62 8.69 -16.94 18.79
CA ASP A 62 8.19 -15.98 17.81
C ASP A 62 7.57 -14.74 18.46
N GLY A 63 6.91 -14.91 19.62
CA GLY A 63 6.22 -13.82 20.31
C GLY A 63 7.21 -12.82 20.90
N ASP A 64 8.22 -13.31 21.60
CA ASP A 64 9.29 -12.49 22.17
C ASP A 64 10.08 -11.74 21.08
N PHE A 65 10.34 -12.40 19.94
CA PHE A 65 10.99 -11.74 18.81
C PHE A 65 10.10 -10.67 18.16
N ILE A 66 8.79 -10.91 18.05
CA ILE A 66 7.84 -9.89 17.55
C ILE A 66 7.76 -8.71 18.51
N ALA A 67 7.75 -8.92 19.82
CA ALA A 67 7.73 -7.85 20.82
C ALA A 67 8.97 -6.92 20.72
N LEU A 68 10.11 -7.47 20.32
CA LEU A 68 11.30 -6.69 20.02
C LEU A 68 11.09 -5.78 18.79
N ILE A 69 10.45 -6.29 17.73
CA ILE A 69 10.10 -5.48 16.54
C ILE A 69 9.06 -4.42 16.88
N GLU A 70 8.05 -4.76 17.69
CA GLU A 70 7.07 -3.80 18.20
C GLU A 70 7.76 -2.66 18.96
N SER A 71 8.81 -2.95 19.73
CA SER A 71 9.58 -1.93 20.44
C SER A 71 10.33 -0.98 19.49
N LEU A 72 10.82 -1.48 18.35
CA LEU A 72 11.42 -0.65 17.30
C LEU A 72 10.37 0.26 16.65
N LEU A 73 9.18 -0.29 16.38
CA LEU A 73 8.04 0.45 15.81
C LEU A 73 7.54 1.53 16.77
N GLU A 74 7.37 1.21 18.06
CA GLU A 74 6.99 2.16 19.11
C GLU A 74 8.01 3.31 19.26
N SER A 75 9.28 3.02 19.02
CA SER A 75 10.37 3.99 19.12
C SER A 75 10.58 4.78 17.82
N ASN A 76 9.75 4.56 16.79
CA ASN A 76 9.89 5.12 15.43
C ASN A 76 11.26 4.86 14.77
N ILE A 77 11.95 3.80 15.20
CA ILE A 77 13.21 3.35 14.59
C ILE A 77 12.93 2.61 13.28
N VAL A 78 11.84 1.85 13.27
CA VAL A 78 11.25 1.26 12.06
C VAL A 78 9.89 1.90 11.88
N THR A 79 9.55 2.28 10.65
CA THR A 79 8.24 2.83 10.31
C THR A 79 7.72 2.22 9.01
N LEU A 80 6.43 2.38 8.71
CA LEU A 80 5.87 1.90 7.45
C LEU A 80 6.48 2.57 6.21
N THR A 81 7.15 3.71 6.38
CA THR A 81 7.83 4.48 5.34
C THR A 81 9.34 4.32 5.37
N ASP A 82 9.88 3.69 6.41
CA ASP A 82 11.32 3.45 6.57
C ASP A 82 11.55 2.07 7.21
N LEU A 83 11.86 1.11 6.35
CA LEU A 83 12.18 -0.27 6.71
C LEU A 83 13.67 -0.58 6.51
N SER A 84 14.51 0.45 6.33
CA SER A 84 15.94 0.34 6.00
C SER A 84 16.70 -0.55 6.98
N LEU A 85 16.38 -0.44 8.28
CA LEU A 85 16.98 -1.28 9.31
C LEU A 85 16.71 -2.79 9.09
N LEU A 86 15.46 -3.14 8.76
CA LEU A 86 15.11 -4.53 8.48
C LEU A 86 15.79 -5.01 7.21
N GLU A 87 15.95 -4.12 6.21
CA GLU A 87 16.67 -4.40 4.97
C GLU A 87 18.15 -4.69 5.23
N GLU A 88 18.84 -3.79 5.93
CA GLU A 88 20.26 -3.89 6.26
C GLU A 88 20.57 -5.16 7.06
N PHE A 89 19.71 -5.47 8.03
CA PHE A 89 19.80 -6.71 8.79
C PHE A 89 19.68 -7.94 7.87
N LEU A 90 18.64 -7.99 7.03
CA LEU A 90 18.40 -9.13 6.13
C LEU A 90 19.53 -9.33 5.11
N ILE A 91 20.16 -8.25 4.65
CA ILE A 91 21.38 -8.29 3.84
C ILE A 91 22.51 -8.94 4.62
N THR A 92 22.70 -8.54 5.88
CA THR A 92 23.82 -9.01 6.72
C THR A 92 23.72 -10.49 7.05
N VAL A 93 22.51 -10.99 7.30
CA VAL A 93 22.28 -12.43 7.55
C VAL A 93 22.05 -13.26 6.28
N ASP A 94 22.31 -12.69 5.10
CA ASP A 94 22.09 -13.28 3.75
C ASP A 94 20.72 -13.95 3.57
N CYS A 95 19.67 -13.38 4.15
CA CYS A 95 18.30 -13.91 4.08
C CYS A 95 17.55 -13.34 2.86
N ARG A 96 18.01 -13.71 1.66
CA ARG A 96 17.52 -13.16 0.38
C ARG A 96 16.00 -13.28 0.16
N ASP A 97 15.40 -14.41 0.54
CA ASP A 97 13.95 -14.63 0.36
C ASP A 97 13.10 -13.67 1.21
N LEU A 98 13.56 -13.36 2.43
CA LEU A 98 12.91 -12.39 3.30
C LEU A 98 13.16 -10.96 2.82
N LEU A 99 14.35 -10.69 2.29
CA LEU A 99 14.70 -9.40 1.71
C LEU A 99 13.81 -9.07 0.51
N GLU A 100 13.62 -10.01 -0.43
CA GLU A 100 12.70 -9.84 -1.55
C GLU A 100 11.26 -9.64 -1.05
N SER A 101 10.85 -10.44 -0.05
CA SER A 101 9.53 -10.30 0.57
C SER A 101 9.32 -8.94 1.25
N LEU A 102 10.37 -8.36 1.85
CA LEU A 102 10.32 -7.04 2.49
C LEU A 102 10.10 -5.95 1.44
N LYS A 103 10.88 -5.98 0.34
CA LYS A 103 10.77 -5.02 -0.77
C LYS A 103 9.40 -5.06 -1.44
N GLU A 104 8.83 -6.25 -1.59
CA GLU A 104 7.45 -6.40 -2.09
C GLU A 104 6.41 -5.78 -1.15
N VAL A 105 6.59 -5.94 0.17
CA VAL A 105 5.67 -5.40 1.19
C VAL A 105 5.76 -3.87 1.25
N GLU A 106 6.98 -3.33 1.21
CA GLU A 106 7.24 -1.90 1.18
C GLU A 106 6.57 -1.22 -0.02
N LEU A 107 6.71 -1.81 -1.22
CA LEU A 107 6.04 -1.30 -2.41
C LEU A 107 4.51 -1.42 -2.34
N GLN A 108 3.97 -2.51 -1.77
CA GLN A 108 2.53 -2.64 -1.55
C GLN A 108 1.99 -1.54 -0.63
N ILE A 109 2.71 -1.23 0.46
CA ILE A 109 2.34 -0.17 1.39
C ILE A 109 2.43 1.20 0.72
N SER A 110 3.54 1.48 0.03
CA SER A 110 3.76 2.73 -0.70
C SER A 110 2.69 2.98 -1.75
N LEU A 111 2.36 1.98 -2.57
CA LEU A 111 1.33 2.07 -3.59
C LEU A 111 -0.06 2.32 -2.98
N SER A 112 -0.35 1.65 -1.87
CA SER A 112 -1.63 1.81 -1.18
C SER A 112 -1.75 3.16 -0.51
N SER A 113 -0.65 3.70 0.00
CA SER A 113 -0.57 5.06 0.54
C SER A 113 -0.83 6.11 -0.56
N ILE A 114 -0.22 5.97 -1.74
CA ILE A 114 -0.48 6.83 -2.91
C ILE A 114 -1.96 6.81 -3.30
N ILE A 115 -2.57 5.62 -3.39
CA ILE A 115 -3.99 5.48 -3.71
C ILE A 115 -4.88 6.12 -2.62
N GLU A 116 -4.54 5.95 -1.35
CA GLU A 116 -5.31 6.56 -0.27
C GLU A 116 -5.27 8.10 -0.33
N VAL A 117 -4.10 8.71 -0.53
CA VAL A 117 -3.98 10.16 -0.70
C VAL A 117 -4.74 10.62 -1.94
N TYR A 118 -4.68 9.87 -3.04
CA TYR A 118 -5.47 10.13 -4.24
C TYR A 118 -6.99 10.11 -3.96
N ILE A 119 -7.50 9.07 -3.31
CA ILE A 119 -8.94 8.93 -2.98
C ILE A 119 -9.40 10.09 -2.09
N LYS A 120 -8.64 10.41 -1.03
CA LYS A 120 -8.94 11.54 -0.15
C LYS A 120 -9.02 12.84 -0.94
N SER A 121 -8.06 13.07 -1.83
CA SER A 121 -8.02 14.26 -2.69
C SER A 121 -9.21 14.35 -3.65
N VAL A 122 -9.59 13.24 -4.28
CA VAL A 122 -10.77 13.19 -5.16
C VAL A 122 -12.04 13.52 -4.37
N LYS A 123 -12.18 12.98 -3.15
CA LYS A 123 -13.33 13.26 -2.28
C LYS A 123 -13.37 14.73 -1.85
N ASP A 124 -12.23 15.31 -1.50
CA ASP A 124 -12.14 16.73 -1.15
C ASP A 124 -12.53 17.63 -2.32
N LEU A 125 -12.02 17.35 -3.52
CA LEU A 125 -12.37 18.09 -4.74
C LEU A 125 -13.86 17.98 -5.06
N ARG A 126 -14.46 16.79 -4.96
CA ARG A 126 -15.91 16.58 -5.15
C ARG A 126 -16.77 17.35 -4.13
N ARG A 127 -16.22 17.66 -2.96
CA ARG A 127 -16.88 18.45 -1.90
C ARG A 127 -16.57 19.95 -1.97
N GLY A 128 -15.77 20.39 -2.95
CA GLY A 128 -15.33 21.78 -3.07
C GLY A 128 -14.33 22.22 -1.98
N ALA A 129 -13.68 21.27 -1.31
CA ALA A 129 -12.70 21.54 -0.26
C ALA A 129 -11.28 21.70 -0.83
N PRO A 130 -10.42 22.55 -0.22
CA PRO A 130 -9.04 22.70 -0.65
C PRO A 130 -8.25 21.41 -0.39
N MET A 131 -7.54 20.95 -1.41
CA MET A 131 -6.71 19.75 -1.36
C MET A 131 -5.56 19.91 -0.37
N LYS A 132 -5.45 19.00 0.60
CA LYS A 132 -4.29 18.90 1.51
C LYS A 132 -3.42 17.72 1.12
N LEU A 133 -2.31 18.01 0.43
CA LEU A 133 -1.29 17.01 0.11
C LEU A 133 -0.16 17.04 1.14
N SER A 134 0.24 15.88 1.64
CA SER A 134 1.54 15.70 2.30
C SER A 134 2.67 15.77 1.26
N CYS A 135 3.86 16.22 1.68
CA CYS A 135 4.95 16.61 0.77
C CYS A 135 5.48 15.44 -0.09
N ASP A 136 5.53 14.22 0.45
CA ASP A 136 6.33 13.14 -0.15
C ASP A 136 5.66 12.45 -1.36
N GLN A 137 4.32 12.48 -1.44
CA GLN A 137 3.55 11.85 -2.52
C GLN A 137 2.80 12.86 -3.39
N ALA A 138 2.91 14.15 -3.07
CA ALA A 138 2.17 15.23 -3.72
C ALA A 138 2.32 15.23 -5.25
N ASN A 139 3.54 15.01 -5.76
CA ASN A 139 3.81 15.05 -7.19
C ASN A 139 3.15 13.90 -7.95
N ILE A 140 3.18 12.69 -7.38
CA ILE A 140 2.53 11.52 -7.97
C ILE A 140 1.02 11.75 -8.00
N VAL A 141 0.42 12.13 -6.87
CA VAL A 141 -1.04 12.31 -6.77
C VAL A 141 -1.52 13.44 -7.68
N LYS A 142 -0.82 14.57 -7.75
CA LYS A 142 -1.13 15.65 -8.70
C LYS A 142 -1.11 15.16 -10.15
N PHE A 143 -0.13 14.32 -10.49
CA PHE A 143 -0.05 13.74 -11.82
C PHE A 143 -1.22 12.80 -12.11
N LEU A 144 -1.58 11.93 -11.16
CA LEU A 144 -2.74 11.05 -11.29
C LEU A 144 -4.04 11.84 -11.47
N LEU A 145 -4.23 12.94 -10.75
CA LEU A 145 -5.38 13.84 -10.93
C LEU A 145 -5.42 14.48 -12.31
N ALA A 146 -4.27 14.93 -12.84
CA ALA A 146 -4.21 15.45 -14.20
C ALA A 146 -4.52 14.37 -15.26
N VAL A 147 -4.10 13.12 -15.02
CA VAL A 147 -4.48 11.99 -15.88
C VAL A 147 -5.99 11.76 -15.80
N LYS A 148 -6.58 11.79 -14.61
CA LYS A 148 -8.02 11.68 -14.42
C LYS A 148 -8.78 12.75 -15.20
N GLU A 149 -8.43 14.02 -15.03
CA GLU A 149 -9.07 15.16 -15.69
C GLU A 149 -9.08 15.01 -17.23
N ARG A 150 -7.95 14.58 -17.80
CA ARG A 150 -7.85 14.35 -19.26
C ARG A 150 -8.71 13.19 -19.77
N ASN A 151 -9.16 12.30 -18.88
CA ASN A 151 -9.88 11.07 -19.25
C ASN A 151 -11.22 10.95 -18.51
N GLU A 152 -11.76 12.07 -18.04
CA GLU A 152 -12.92 12.10 -17.15
C GLU A 152 -14.13 11.39 -17.76
N ASP A 153 -14.45 11.65 -19.03
CA ASP A 153 -15.59 11.04 -19.72
C ASP A 153 -15.53 9.51 -19.70
N VAL A 154 -14.35 8.95 -19.97
CA VAL A 154 -14.13 7.49 -20.03
C VAL A 154 -14.23 6.86 -18.65
N ILE A 155 -13.65 7.51 -17.64
CA ILE A 155 -13.71 7.08 -16.23
C ILE A 155 -15.16 7.10 -15.74
N CYS A 156 -15.88 8.19 -15.98
CA CYS A 156 -17.27 8.35 -15.56
C CYS A 156 -18.17 7.29 -16.19
N LEU A 157 -18.01 7.02 -17.50
CA LEU A 157 -18.77 5.96 -18.17
C LEU A 157 -18.54 4.59 -17.54
N ALA A 158 -17.29 4.26 -17.20
CA ALA A 158 -16.94 3.00 -16.56
C ALA A 158 -17.55 2.86 -15.16
N ILE A 159 -17.42 3.91 -14.34
CA ILE A 159 -17.94 3.92 -12.97
C ILE A 159 -19.46 3.81 -12.98
N ASN A 160 -20.15 4.55 -13.84
CA ASN A 160 -21.61 4.48 -13.97
C ASN A 160 -22.12 3.09 -14.37
N GLN A 161 -21.33 2.31 -15.14
CA GLN A 161 -21.68 0.93 -15.44
C GLN A 161 -21.53 0.03 -14.21
N LEU A 162 -20.56 0.32 -13.35
CA LEU A 162 -20.26 -0.47 -12.16
C LEU A 162 -21.09 -0.08 -10.94
N GLU A 163 -21.57 1.17 -10.85
CA GLU A 163 -22.52 1.62 -9.82
C GLU A 163 -23.86 0.87 -9.87
N LYS A 164 -24.14 0.16 -10.97
CA LYS A 164 -25.28 -0.76 -11.08
C LYS A 164 -25.19 -1.97 -10.15
N PHE A 165 -24.00 -2.25 -9.59
CA PHE A 165 -23.79 -3.32 -8.63
C PHE A 165 -23.88 -2.74 -7.20
N GLU A 166 -25.01 -2.93 -6.53
CA GLU A 166 -25.33 -2.30 -5.23
C GLU A 166 -24.54 -2.82 -4.02
N GLU A 167 -23.72 -3.86 -4.15
CA GLU A 167 -23.05 -4.49 -3.00
C GLU A 167 -21.54 -4.15 -2.89
N ASP A 168 -21.15 -3.60 -1.74
CA ASP A 168 -19.75 -3.28 -1.39
C ASP A 168 -18.79 -4.49 -1.48
N ARG A 169 -19.30 -5.72 -1.31
CA ARG A 169 -18.52 -6.96 -1.46
C ARG A 169 -18.13 -7.26 -2.91
N ILE A 170 -18.90 -6.75 -3.87
CA ILE A 170 -18.60 -6.89 -5.30
C ILE A 170 -17.42 -5.99 -5.66
N ILE A 171 -17.27 -4.83 -5.01
CA ILE A 171 -16.17 -3.87 -5.23
C ILE A 171 -14.80 -4.52 -4.97
N LEU A 172 -14.63 -5.18 -3.83
CA LEU A 172 -13.38 -5.88 -3.50
C LEU A 172 -13.12 -7.03 -4.48
N LYS A 173 -14.15 -7.78 -4.86
CA LYS A 173 -14.02 -8.83 -5.88
C LYS A 173 -13.63 -8.25 -7.24
N ILE A 174 -14.16 -7.10 -7.65
CA ILE A 174 -13.76 -6.42 -8.88
C ILE A 174 -12.30 -5.99 -8.79
N ILE A 175 -11.87 -5.38 -7.68
CA ILE A 175 -10.47 -5.01 -7.47
C ILE A 175 -9.58 -6.25 -7.45
N GLU A 176 -10.00 -7.38 -6.87
CA GLU A 176 -9.23 -8.63 -6.86
C GLU A 176 -9.19 -9.32 -8.23
N ASN A 177 -10.28 -9.29 -9.00
CA ASN A 177 -10.42 -9.94 -10.31
C ASN A 177 -9.90 -9.06 -11.46
N SER A 178 -9.71 -7.76 -11.22
CA SER A 178 -9.15 -6.79 -12.16
C SER A 178 -7.64 -6.92 -12.37
N SER A 179 -7.02 -7.99 -11.84
CA SER A 179 -5.59 -8.23 -11.95
C SER A 179 -5.12 -8.00 -13.40
N PRO A 180 -4.23 -7.03 -13.62
CA PRO A 180 -3.79 -6.67 -14.96
C PRO A 180 -3.08 -7.87 -15.59
N GLU A 181 -3.18 -7.99 -16.91
CA GLU A 181 -2.27 -8.87 -17.64
C GLU A 181 -0.86 -8.30 -17.53
N ILE A 182 -0.12 -8.79 -16.53
CA ILE A 182 1.21 -8.30 -16.12
C ILE A 182 2.19 -8.31 -17.30
N SER A 183 2.02 -9.24 -18.24
CA SER A 183 2.87 -9.39 -19.44
C SER A 183 2.79 -8.22 -20.42
N GLN A 184 1.74 -7.40 -20.37
CA GLN A 184 1.57 -6.24 -21.26
C GLN A 184 1.56 -4.90 -20.52
N LEU A 185 1.90 -4.90 -19.22
CA LEU A 185 1.85 -3.71 -18.40
C LEU A 185 3.01 -2.76 -18.77
N SER A 186 2.70 -1.47 -18.83
CA SER A 186 3.65 -0.37 -19.04
C SER A 186 3.37 0.71 -18.00
N TRP A 187 4.30 1.65 -17.78
CA TRP A 187 4.07 2.73 -16.81
C TRP A 187 2.80 3.55 -17.10
N SER A 188 2.46 3.79 -18.38
CA SER A 188 1.19 4.43 -18.75
C SER A 188 -0.02 3.61 -18.31
N LYS A 189 -0.04 2.30 -18.61
CA LYS A 189 -1.12 1.41 -18.19
C LYS A 189 -1.20 1.30 -16.67
N PHE A 190 -0.05 1.19 -16.00
CA PHE A 190 0.05 1.15 -14.54
C PHE A 190 -0.65 2.37 -13.91
N MET A 191 -0.35 3.58 -14.41
CA MET A 191 -1.04 4.79 -13.94
C MET A 191 -2.54 4.77 -14.21
N SER A 192 -2.96 4.36 -15.41
CA SER A 192 -4.37 4.22 -15.75
C SER A 192 -5.10 3.28 -14.78
N TYR A 193 -4.48 2.16 -14.39
CA TYR A 193 -5.01 1.26 -13.37
C TYR A 193 -5.12 1.93 -11.99
N LEU A 194 -4.11 2.68 -11.56
CA LEU A 194 -4.17 3.39 -10.26
C LEU A 194 -5.28 4.45 -10.23
N VAL A 195 -5.41 5.24 -11.30
CA VAL A 195 -6.49 6.23 -11.43
C VAL A 195 -7.85 5.53 -11.39
N PHE A 196 -8.00 4.45 -12.15
CA PHE A 196 -9.25 3.69 -12.19
C PHE A 196 -9.62 3.12 -10.82
N ILE A 197 -8.69 2.42 -10.15
CA ILE A 197 -8.90 1.87 -8.80
C ILE A 197 -9.24 3.00 -7.81
N GLY A 198 -8.51 4.10 -7.86
CA GLY A 198 -8.72 5.25 -6.99
C GLY A 198 -10.09 5.92 -7.19
N GLU A 199 -10.49 6.16 -8.43
CA GLU A 199 -11.81 6.74 -8.74
C GLU A 199 -12.94 5.80 -8.36
N PHE A 200 -12.76 4.50 -8.65
CA PHE A 200 -13.69 3.46 -8.24
C PHE A 200 -13.88 3.49 -6.71
N CYS A 201 -12.79 3.40 -5.93
CA CYS A 201 -12.86 3.50 -4.47
C CYS A 201 -13.42 4.85 -3.95
N ALA A 202 -13.20 5.95 -4.67
CA ALA A 202 -13.70 7.26 -4.28
C ALA A 202 -15.21 7.43 -4.49
N SER A 203 -15.79 6.75 -5.49
CA SER A 203 -17.21 6.81 -5.81
C SER A 203 -18.11 6.05 -4.83
N PHE A 204 -17.60 5.01 -4.17
CA PHE A 204 -18.38 4.31 -3.16
C PHE A 204 -18.23 4.94 -1.77
N SER A 205 -19.38 5.17 -1.14
CA SER A 205 -19.48 5.64 0.24
C SER A 205 -19.45 4.45 1.17
N TRP A 206 -18.26 3.96 1.51
CA TRP A 206 -18.12 2.86 2.45
C TRP A 206 -18.63 3.31 3.83
N PRO A 207 -19.67 2.66 4.40
CA PRO A 207 -20.11 2.99 5.75
C PRO A 207 -18.97 2.72 6.73
N PRO A 208 -18.66 3.63 7.66
CA PRO A 208 -17.62 3.43 8.68
C PRO A 208 -17.79 2.12 9.47
N THR A 209 -19.01 1.60 9.53
CA THR A 209 -19.44 0.42 10.27
C THR A 209 -19.29 -0.91 9.53
N GLN A 210 -19.03 -0.92 8.21
CA GLN A 210 -18.82 -2.14 7.43
C GLN A 210 -17.34 -2.48 7.18
N LEU A 211 -16.46 -1.62 7.67
CA LEU A 211 -15.02 -1.83 7.63
C LEU A 211 -14.58 -2.54 8.91
N PRO A 212 -14.02 -3.76 8.82
CA PRO A 212 -13.50 -4.43 9.99
C PRO A 212 -12.33 -3.61 10.55
N ASP A 213 -12.50 -3.08 11.77
CA ASP A 213 -11.45 -2.59 12.68
C ASP A 213 -10.41 -1.63 12.08
N VAL A 214 -10.82 -0.50 11.50
CA VAL A 214 -9.88 0.59 11.21
C VAL A 214 -10.42 1.91 11.75
N LYS A 215 -9.78 2.43 12.81
CA LYS A 215 -9.99 3.81 13.27
C LYS A 215 -9.59 4.78 12.14
N ALA A 216 -10.59 5.19 11.38
CA ALA A 216 -10.80 6.43 10.63
C ALA A 216 -9.70 7.11 9.77
N ASP A 217 -8.43 6.68 9.73
CA ASP A 217 -7.40 7.41 8.96
C ASP A 217 -6.49 6.58 8.02
N GLY A 218 -6.70 5.26 7.92
CA GLY A 218 -5.91 4.35 7.06
C GLY A 218 -6.73 3.24 6.38
N CYS A 219 -8.03 3.49 6.22
CA CYS A 219 -9.02 2.50 5.79
C CYS A 219 -8.69 1.93 4.39
N TYR A 220 -8.39 2.79 3.42
CA TYR A 220 -8.12 2.39 2.04
C TYR A 220 -6.77 1.72 1.87
N MET A 221 -5.74 2.20 2.59
CA MET A 221 -4.42 1.59 2.57
C MET A 221 -4.47 0.13 3.04
N SER A 222 -5.13 -0.14 4.17
CA SER A 222 -5.23 -1.51 4.73
C SER A 222 -5.97 -2.46 3.79
N LEU A 223 -7.03 -1.98 3.13
CA LEU A 223 -7.79 -2.78 2.16
C LEU A 223 -6.99 -3.10 0.92
N PHE A 224 -6.48 -2.07 0.24
CA PHE A 224 -5.86 -2.26 -1.07
C PHE A 224 -4.55 -3.05 -0.96
N SER A 225 -3.74 -2.76 0.07
CA SER A 225 -2.43 -3.41 0.29
C SER A 225 -2.51 -4.93 0.43
N ASN A 226 -3.68 -5.47 0.82
CA ASN A 226 -3.88 -6.90 0.99
C ASN A 226 -4.47 -7.60 -0.26
N THR A 227 -4.75 -6.87 -1.34
CA THR A 227 -5.33 -7.44 -2.57
C THR A 227 -4.29 -8.12 -3.46
N ASN A 228 -4.72 -9.12 -4.24
CA ASN A 228 -3.88 -9.74 -5.28
C ASN A 228 -3.46 -8.74 -6.37
N THR A 229 -4.29 -7.73 -6.62
CA THR A 229 -3.99 -6.65 -7.57
C THR A 229 -2.85 -5.77 -7.08
N CYS A 230 -2.88 -5.32 -5.82
CA CYS A 230 -1.77 -4.56 -5.24
C CYS A 230 -0.48 -5.40 -5.23
N LYS A 231 -0.55 -6.68 -4.87
CA LYS A 231 0.59 -7.60 -4.94
C LYS A 231 1.16 -7.71 -6.36
N SER A 232 0.30 -7.86 -7.37
CA SER A 232 0.70 -8.00 -8.77
C SER A 232 1.33 -6.73 -9.33
N LEU A 233 0.71 -5.58 -9.06
CA LEU A 233 1.22 -4.27 -9.43
C LEU A 233 2.57 -3.98 -8.76
N SER A 234 2.70 -4.27 -7.46
CA SER A 234 3.93 -4.05 -6.70
C SER A 234 5.07 -4.94 -7.19
N LYS A 235 4.79 -6.21 -7.51
CA LYS A 235 5.79 -7.11 -8.13
C LYS A 235 6.25 -6.62 -9.49
N TRP A 236 5.31 -6.16 -10.33
CA TRP A 236 5.67 -5.60 -11.63
C TRP A 236 6.50 -4.33 -11.47
N MET A 237 6.08 -3.43 -10.58
CA MET A 237 6.80 -2.20 -10.26
C MET A 237 8.22 -2.47 -9.76
N LEU A 238 8.39 -3.44 -8.85
CA LEU A 238 9.70 -3.87 -8.36
C LEU A 238 10.62 -4.32 -9.49
N LYS A 239 10.10 -5.14 -10.42
CA LYS A 239 10.85 -5.61 -11.60
C LYS A 239 11.21 -4.50 -12.60
N ASN A 240 10.54 -3.36 -12.54
CA ASN A 240 10.74 -2.23 -13.46
C ASN A 240 11.44 -1.03 -12.82
N GLY A 241 12.16 -1.23 -11.71
CA GLY A 241 12.95 -0.17 -11.06
C GLY A 241 12.25 0.54 -9.89
N GLY A 242 11.13 -0.02 -9.40
CA GLY A 242 10.50 0.41 -8.15
C GLY A 242 9.87 1.79 -8.21
N LEU A 243 9.82 2.45 -7.05
CA LEU A 243 9.21 3.78 -6.90
C LEU A 243 10.02 4.88 -7.56
N GLU A 244 11.34 4.76 -7.58
CA GLU A 244 12.24 5.73 -8.21
C GLU A 244 11.98 5.82 -9.71
N ALA A 245 11.98 4.67 -10.42
CA ALA A 245 11.71 4.63 -11.85
C ALA A 245 10.30 5.16 -12.19
N PHE A 246 9.31 4.92 -11.32
CA PHE A 246 7.97 5.47 -11.50
C PHE A 246 7.94 7.00 -11.37
N GLN A 247 8.66 7.55 -10.39
CA GLN A 247 8.79 8.99 -10.20
C GLN A 247 9.53 9.66 -11.36
N GLU A 248 10.58 9.02 -11.88
CA GLU A 248 11.30 9.49 -13.07
C GLU A 248 10.39 9.54 -14.29
N PHE A 249 9.64 8.46 -14.56
CA PHE A 249 8.67 8.42 -15.63
C PHE A 249 7.62 9.55 -15.52
N ILE A 250 7.14 9.86 -14.31
CA ILE A 250 6.22 10.98 -14.09
C ILE A 250 6.89 12.32 -14.41
N LYS A 251 8.14 12.54 -13.95
CA LYS A 251 8.89 13.77 -14.23
C LYS A 251 9.08 13.98 -15.74
N GLU A 252 9.44 12.93 -16.48
CA GLU A 252 9.59 12.98 -17.94
C GLU A 252 8.27 13.35 -18.62
N LYS A 253 7.16 12.72 -18.23
CA LYS A 253 5.83 13.01 -18.82
C LYS A 253 5.35 14.43 -18.51
N GLN A 254 5.67 14.96 -17.33
CA GLN A 254 5.35 16.35 -16.98
C GLN A 254 6.12 17.33 -17.86
N GLN A 255 7.40 17.09 -18.15
CA GLN A 255 8.21 17.96 -19.01
C GLN A 255 7.74 17.95 -20.46
N VAL A 256 7.41 16.78 -21.02
CA VAL A 256 6.89 16.65 -22.40
C VAL A 256 5.54 17.35 -22.58
N THR A 257 4.68 17.36 -21.55
CA THR A 257 3.38 18.05 -21.63
C THR A 257 3.51 19.58 -21.57
N ILE A 258 4.64 20.11 -21.08
CA ILE A 258 4.92 21.55 -21.07
C ILE A 258 5.47 22.00 -22.44
N SER A 259 6.10 21.11 -23.20
CA SER A 259 6.75 21.43 -24.47
C SER A 259 5.89 21.22 -25.72
N ASP A 260 4.86 20.35 -25.69
CA ASP A 260 4.01 20.09 -26.87
C ASP A 260 2.52 19.93 -26.51
N SER A 261 1.67 20.56 -27.31
CA SER A 261 0.24 20.29 -27.37
C SER A 261 -0.02 18.95 -28.08
N VAL A 262 -0.72 18.04 -27.37
CA VAL A 262 -1.43 16.81 -27.84
C VAL A 262 -0.65 15.48 -27.74
N SER A 263 -1.22 14.49 -27.01
CA SER A 263 -1.78 13.28 -27.64
C SER A 263 -2.66 12.43 -26.70
N SER A 264 -3.74 11.90 -27.30
CA SER A 264 -4.85 11.14 -26.72
C SER A 264 -4.51 9.71 -26.27
N SER A 265 -3.22 9.33 -26.21
CA SER A 265 -2.82 7.93 -26.04
C SER A 265 -3.23 7.31 -24.70
N ASN A 266 -3.34 8.12 -23.65
CA ASN A 266 -3.72 7.64 -22.33
C ASN A 266 -5.23 7.32 -22.24
N GLY A 267 -6.06 8.01 -23.03
CA GLY A 267 -7.51 7.77 -23.08
C GLY A 267 -7.85 6.45 -23.74
N ASP A 268 -7.18 6.13 -24.85
CA ASP A 268 -7.36 4.86 -25.54
C ASP A 268 -6.90 3.67 -24.68
N ILE A 269 -5.82 3.84 -23.92
CA ILE A 269 -5.32 2.84 -22.97
C ILE A 269 -6.29 2.63 -21.81
N LEU A 270 -6.80 3.71 -21.23
CA LEU A 270 -7.75 3.64 -20.12
C LEU A 270 -9.08 3.03 -20.58
N LYS A 271 -9.57 3.42 -21.77
CA LYS A 271 -10.76 2.84 -22.39
C LYS A 271 -10.62 1.34 -22.60
N LYS A 272 -9.51 0.88 -23.19
CA LYS A 272 -9.24 -0.56 -23.39
C LYS A 272 -9.13 -1.32 -22.07
N THR A 273 -8.56 -0.68 -21.04
CA THR A 273 -8.45 -1.26 -19.70
C THR A 273 -9.83 -1.42 -19.06
N ILE A 274 -10.68 -0.40 -19.16
CA ILE A 274 -12.08 -0.42 -18.69
C ILE A 274 -12.91 -1.48 -19.42
N GLU A 275 -12.80 -1.56 -20.75
CA GLU A 275 -13.51 -2.57 -21.56
C GLU A 275 -13.12 -3.99 -21.14
N LEU A 276 -11.83 -4.24 -20.87
CA LEU A 276 -11.36 -5.54 -20.35
C LEU A 276 -11.89 -5.83 -18.94
N LEU A 277 -12.12 -4.82 -18.12
CA LEU A 277 -12.69 -4.98 -16.78
C LEU A 277 -14.20 -5.23 -16.83
N GLY A 278 -14.94 -4.52 -17.67
CA GLY A 278 -16.37 -4.75 -17.90
C GLY A 278 -16.66 -6.17 -18.42
N ASN A 279 -15.92 -6.59 -19.46
CA ASN A 279 -16.10 -7.93 -20.06
C ASN A 279 -15.82 -9.09 -19.09
N ARG A 280 -14.96 -8.88 -18.08
CA ARG A 280 -14.69 -9.90 -17.03
C ARG A 280 -15.78 -9.98 -15.98
N ILE A 281 -16.57 -8.93 -15.81
CA ILE A 281 -17.70 -8.88 -14.88
C ILE A 281 -18.94 -9.53 -15.50
N ASP A 282 -19.15 -9.36 -16.81
CA ASP A 282 -20.28 -9.98 -17.54
C ASP A 282 -20.15 -11.52 -17.71
N LEU A 283 -18.98 -12.09 -17.38
CA LEU A 283 -18.69 -13.53 -17.48
C LEU A 283 -18.81 -14.28 -16.13
N GLN A 284 -19.24 -13.62 -15.05
CA GLN A 284 -19.50 -14.21 -13.72
C GLN A 284 -20.99 -14.25 -13.42
#